data_AF-A0A850SKS0-F1
#
_entry.id   AF-A0A850SKS0-F1
#
_cell.length_a   1.000
_cell.length_b   1.000
_cell.length_c   1.000
_cell.angle_alpha   90.00
_cell.angle_beta   90.00
_cell.angle_gamma   90.00
#
_symmetry.space_group_name_H-M   'P 1'
#
loop_
_entity.id
_entity.type
_entity.pdbx_description
1 polymer ?
#
loop_
_entity_poly.entity_id
_entity_poly.type
_entity_poly.pdbx_seq_one_letter_code
_entity_poly.pdbx_strand_id
1 'polypeptide(L)'
;MTGKAYLLAIAMLAAAGCSGGLKRFAPPGIVKYEELAKGQPVNPAIAARIEAYQDESAGGFPNLSEQPQKTPEGIAAPERSAMEAALLAERDALNEAIEADKHLAAAERDASIETAREALEDALARDDALARRERGLPLRDVEDKRDVEEETD
;
A
#
# COMPACT_ATOMS: atom_id res chain seq x y z
N MET A 1 -35.56 38.44 -0.83
CA MET A 1 -34.30 39.18 -1.07
C MET A 1 -33.30 38.87 0.05
N THR A 2 -32.58 37.74 0.00
CA THR A 2 -31.64 37.38 1.11
C THR A 2 -30.49 36.46 0.72
N GLY A 3 -30.31 36.11 -0.56
CA GLY A 3 -29.23 35.19 -0.98
C GLY A 3 -27.91 35.83 -1.43
N LYS A 4 -27.93 37.11 -1.84
CA LYS A 4 -26.77 37.77 -2.45
C LYS A 4 -25.86 38.52 -1.46
N ALA A 5 -26.33 38.76 -0.23
CA ALA A 5 -25.54 39.46 0.79
C ALA A 5 -24.51 38.57 1.48
N TYR A 6 -24.73 37.25 1.53
CA TYR A 6 -23.87 36.33 2.27
C TYR A 6 -22.56 35.97 1.56
N LEU A 7 -22.57 35.90 0.22
CA LEU A 7 -21.38 35.58 -0.55
C LEU A 7 -20.37 36.74 -0.61
N LEU A 8 -20.81 37.99 -0.42
CA LEU A 8 -19.92 39.14 -0.43
C LEU A 8 -19.16 39.32 0.90
N ALA A 9 -19.71 38.83 2.01
CA ALA A 9 -19.07 38.87 3.32
C ALA A 9 -17.91 37.87 3.47
N ILE A 10 -17.99 36.72 2.81
CA ILE A 10 -16.95 35.67 2.89
C ILE A 10 -15.71 36.04 2.06
N ALA A 11 -15.89 36.74 0.94
CA ALA A 11 -14.77 37.20 0.11
C ALA A 11 -13.89 38.27 0.81
N MET A 12 -14.46 39.09 1.69
CA MET A 12 -13.69 40.09 2.46
C MET A 12 -12.87 39.47 3.61
N LEU A 13 -13.30 38.34 4.16
CA LEU A 13 -12.56 37.68 5.24
C LEU A 13 -11.31 36.92 4.75
N ALA A 14 -11.28 36.54 3.46
CA ALA A 14 -10.12 35.89 2.85
C ALA A 14 -9.00 36.87 2.46
N ALA A 15 -9.32 38.15 2.20
CA ALA A 15 -8.32 39.15 1.79
C ALA A 15 -7.61 39.84 2.97
N ALA A 16 -8.17 39.77 4.18
CA ALA A 16 -7.61 40.43 5.37
C ALA A 16 -6.80 39.49 6.29
N GLY A 17 -6.71 38.19 5.97
CA GLY A 17 -6.16 37.18 6.86
C GLY A 17 -4.68 36.80 6.66
N CYS A 18 -3.95 37.40 5.71
CA CYS A 18 -2.64 36.87 5.30
C CYS A 18 -1.46 37.86 5.34
N SER A 19 -1.55 38.95 6.10
CA SER A 19 -0.42 39.87 6.25
C SER A 19 -0.23 40.38 7.68
N GLY A 20 0.50 39.61 8.47
CA GLY A 20 1.20 40.11 9.65
C GLY A 20 0.64 39.59 10.97
N GLY A 21 1.29 38.56 11.53
CA GLY A 21 0.93 38.17 12.90
C GLY A 21 1.71 37.05 13.57
N LEU A 22 2.44 36.21 12.83
CA LEU A 22 3.19 35.09 13.45
C LEU A 22 4.35 35.53 14.37
N LYS A 23 4.76 36.80 14.33
CA LYS A 23 5.78 37.35 15.24
C LYS A 23 5.26 37.60 16.67
N ARG A 24 3.94 37.60 16.90
CA ARG A 24 3.34 37.91 18.21
C ARG A 24 3.01 36.69 19.07
N PHE A 25 3.09 35.48 18.49
CA PHE A 25 2.84 34.22 19.19
C PHE A 25 4.11 33.45 19.57
N ALA A 26 5.30 33.95 19.22
CA ALA A 26 6.55 33.40 19.72
C ALA A 26 6.86 34.02 21.10
N PRO A 27 7.00 33.22 22.18
CA PRO A 27 7.42 33.75 23.48
C PRO A 27 8.76 34.52 23.32
N PRO A 28 8.93 35.66 24.02
CA PRO A 28 10.15 36.44 23.93
C PRO A 28 11.35 35.57 24.34
N GLY A 29 12.31 35.40 23.43
CA GLY A 29 13.50 34.55 23.64
C GLY A 29 13.75 33.47 22.58
N ILE A 30 12.81 33.19 21.67
CA ILE A 30 13.07 32.31 20.53
C ILE A 30 13.84 33.11 19.46
N VAL A 31 15.17 33.16 19.61
CA VAL A 31 16.06 33.64 18.55
C VAL A 31 16.05 32.60 17.44
N LYS A 32 15.80 33.03 16.20
CA LYS A 32 15.85 32.11 15.06
C LYS A 32 17.28 31.56 14.95
N TYR A 33 17.44 30.25 14.82
CA TYR A 33 18.75 29.61 14.65
C TYR A 33 19.58 30.24 13.52
N GLU A 34 18.89 30.74 12.48
CA GLU A 34 19.46 31.47 11.35
C GLU A 34 20.15 32.79 11.75
N GLU A 35 19.65 33.47 12.80
CA GLU A 35 20.23 34.73 13.32
C GLU A 35 21.44 34.46 14.21
N LEU A 36 21.48 33.31 14.90
CA LEU A 36 22.65 32.86 15.67
C LEU A 36 23.79 32.39 14.76
N ALA A 37 23.47 31.74 13.63
CA ALA A 37 24.45 31.17 12.72
C ALA A 37 24.96 32.15 11.66
N LYS A 38 24.23 33.24 11.36
CA LYS A 38 24.68 34.27 10.41
C LYS A 38 25.89 35.02 10.97
N GLY A 39 27.06 34.78 10.39
CA GLY A 39 28.29 35.52 10.68
C GLY A 39 29.17 34.93 11.78
N GLN A 40 28.83 33.78 12.34
CA GLN A 40 29.74 33.01 13.21
C GLN A 40 30.83 32.35 12.35
N PRO A 41 32.13 32.44 12.73
CA PRO A 41 33.18 31.72 12.03
C PRO A 41 32.97 30.21 12.19
N VAL A 42 33.30 29.44 11.15
CA VAL A 42 33.24 27.97 11.19
C VAL A 42 34.13 27.47 12.34
N ASN A 43 33.61 26.55 13.15
CA ASN A 43 34.35 26.00 14.28
C ASN A 43 35.69 25.41 13.79
N PRO A 44 36.84 25.81 14.36
CA PRO A 44 38.15 25.40 13.89
C PRO A 44 38.38 23.88 13.95
N ALA A 45 37.73 23.16 14.88
CA ALA A 45 37.78 21.71 14.94
C ALA A 45 37.04 21.02 13.78
N ILE A 46 35.98 21.66 13.28
CA ILE A 46 35.27 21.19 12.08
C ILE A 46 36.08 21.51 10.83
N ALA A 47 36.68 22.70 10.76
CA ALA A 47 37.54 23.09 9.65
C ALA A 47 38.74 22.15 9.51
N ALA A 48 39.44 21.84 10.60
CA ALA A 48 40.58 20.91 10.60
C ALA A 48 40.17 19.48 10.20
N ARG A 49 38.97 19.03 10.58
CA ARG A 49 38.44 17.74 10.12
C ARG A 49 38.14 17.73 8.63
N ILE A 50 37.58 18.81 8.08
CA ILE A 50 37.32 18.93 6.65
C ILE A 50 38.63 18.89 5.85
N GLU A 51 39.65 19.62 6.32
CA GLU A 51 40.97 19.65 5.68
C GLU A 51 41.64 18.26 5.73
N ALA A 52 41.61 17.58 6.87
CA ALA A 52 42.12 16.21 7.00
C ALA A 52 41.39 15.20 6.08
N TYR A 53 40.07 15.32 5.92
CA TYR A 53 39.31 14.46 5.00
C TYR A 53 39.61 14.79 3.52
N GLN A 54 39.92 16.04 3.18
CA GLN A 54 40.33 16.41 1.82
C GLN A 54 41.70 15.81 1.48
N ASP A 55 42.62 15.78 2.44
CA ASP A 55 43.94 15.16 2.28
C ASP A 55 43.87 13.62 2.23
N GLU A 56 43.01 12.98 3.04
CA GLU A 56 42.79 11.51 3.01
C GLU A 56 42.02 11.05 1.76
N SER A 57 41.17 11.89 1.18
CA SER A 57 40.42 11.59 -0.05
C SER A 57 41.24 11.81 -1.33
N ALA A 58 42.57 11.86 -1.24
CA ALA A 58 43.51 11.89 -2.37
C ALA A 58 43.42 10.66 -3.31
N GLY A 59 42.50 9.73 -3.08
CA GLY A 59 41.92 8.91 -4.14
C GLY A 59 41.02 9.78 -5.02
N GLY A 60 41.61 10.54 -5.93
CA GLY A 60 40.87 11.42 -6.84
C GLY A 60 39.68 10.69 -7.47
N PHE A 61 38.51 11.34 -7.46
CA PHE A 61 37.31 10.82 -8.11
C PHE A 61 37.70 10.40 -9.54
N PRO A 62 37.47 9.14 -9.96
CA PRO A 62 37.91 8.69 -11.27
C PRO A 62 37.34 9.63 -12.31
N ASN A 63 38.19 10.14 -13.20
CA ASN A 63 37.76 11.06 -14.23
C ASN A 63 36.79 10.33 -15.18
N LEU A 64 35.49 10.51 -14.97
CA LEU A 64 34.45 9.86 -15.76
C LEU A 64 34.48 10.28 -17.24
N SER A 65 35.14 11.40 -17.56
CA SER A 65 35.36 11.82 -18.95
C SER A 65 36.46 11.03 -19.68
N GLU A 66 37.32 10.32 -18.93
CA GLU A 66 38.38 9.45 -19.47
C GLU A 66 37.94 7.98 -19.54
N GLN A 67 36.77 7.62 -19.00
CA GLN A 67 36.23 6.28 -19.20
C GLN A 67 35.84 6.09 -20.67
N PRO A 68 36.12 4.91 -21.25
CA PRO A 68 35.72 4.62 -22.62
C PRO A 68 34.19 4.76 -22.74
N GLN A 69 33.73 5.76 -23.49
CA GLN A 69 32.32 6.01 -23.81
C GLN A 69 31.71 4.95 -24.74
N LYS A 70 32.38 3.80 -24.92
CA LYS A 70 31.89 2.76 -25.82
C LYS A 70 30.72 2.08 -25.13
N THR A 71 29.51 2.45 -25.55
CA THR A 71 28.29 1.72 -25.21
C THR A 71 28.52 0.24 -25.45
N PRO A 72 28.17 -0.64 -24.49
CA PRO A 72 28.28 -2.08 -24.71
C PRO A 72 27.53 -2.46 -25.99
N GLU A 73 28.09 -3.41 -26.73
CA GLU A 73 27.48 -3.87 -27.97
C GLU A 73 26.11 -4.46 -27.64
N GLY A 74 25.07 -3.91 -28.26
CA GLY A 74 23.70 -4.37 -28.05
C GLY A 74 23.51 -5.76 -28.61
N ILE A 75 22.65 -6.54 -27.97
CA ILE A 75 22.22 -7.85 -28.48
C ILE A 75 21.59 -7.67 -29.87
N ALA A 76 21.94 -8.55 -30.80
CA ALA A 76 21.40 -8.50 -32.16
C ALA A 76 19.87 -8.66 -32.15
N ALA A 77 19.17 -7.95 -33.04
CA ALA A 77 17.71 -8.04 -33.15
C ALA A 77 17.15 -9.50 -33.20
N PRO A 78 17.73 -10.46 -33.95
CA PRO A 78 17.22 -11.84 -33.96
C PRO A 78 17.37 -12.54 -32.60
N GLU A 79 18.48 -12.33 -31.90
CA GLU A 79 18.71 -12.91 -30.57
C GLU A 79 17.73 -12.36 -29.54
N ARG A 80 17.43 -11.05 -29.60
CA ARG A 80 16.39 -10.43 -28.76
C ARG A 80 15.01 -11.04 -29.02
N SER A 81 14.63 -11.20 -30.29
CA SER A 81 13.33 -11.81 -30.62
C SER A 81 13.22 -13.27 -30.17
N ALA A 82 14.32 -14.02 -30.21
CA ALA A 82 14.35 -15.39 -29.72
C ALA A 82 14.20 -15.44 -28.19
N MET A 83 14.84 -14.53 -27.46
CA MET A 83 14.67 -14.41 -26.00
C MET A 83 13.25 -13.98 -25.62
N GLU A 84 12.65 -13.04 -26.34
CA GLU A 84 11.25 -12.64 -26.14
C GLU A 84 10.29 -13.82 -26.36
N ALA A 85 10.48 -14.59 -27.43
CA ALA A 85 9.67 -15.78 -27.70
C ALA A 85 9.81 -16.84 -26.59
N ALA A 86 11.04 -17.07 -26.09
CA ALA A 86 11.28 -18.00 -24.99
C ALA A 86 10.58 -17.54 -23.69
N LEU A 87 10.71 -16.25 -23.35
CA LEU A 87 10.04 -15.69 -22.15
C LEU A 87 8.52 -15.74 -22.25
N LEU A 88 7.96 -15.49 -23.44
CA LEU A 88 6.51 -15.61 -23.66
C LEU A 88 6.04 -17.06 -23.48
N ALA A 89 6.78 -18.03 -24.01
CA ALA A 89 6.46 -19.45 -23.83
C ALA A 89 6.52 -19.88 -22.36
N GLU A 90 7.54 -19.44 -21.61
CA GLU A 90 7.65 -19.71 -20.17
C GLU A 90 6.52 -19.06 -19.37
N ARG A 91 6.17 -17.81 -19.69
CA ARG A 91 5.05 -17.10 -19.07
C ARG A 91 3.74 -17.85 -19.29
N ASP A 92 3.49 -18.32 -20.51
CA ASP A 92 2.23 -19.00 -20.85
C ASP A 92 2.14 -20.34 -20.12
N ALA A 93 3.23 -21.11 -20.06
CA ALA A 93 3.31 -22.34 -19.27
C ALA A 93 3.08 -22.09 -17.76
N LEU A 94 3.64 -20.99 -17.21
CA LEU A 94 3.42 -20.63 -15.82
C LEU A 94 1.96 -20.24 -15.54
N ASN A 95 1.32 -19.52 -16.46
CA ASN A 95 -0.09 -19.16 -16.33
C ASN A 95 -0.98 -20.41 -16.32
N GLU A 96 -0.71 -21.39 -17.19
CA GLU A 96 -1.43 -22.66 -17.19
C GLU A 96 -1.26 -23.42 -15.86
N ALA A 97 -0.05 -23.46 -15.32
CA ALA A 97 0.22 -24.09 -14.02
C ALA A 97 -0.51 -23.38 -12.87
N ILE A 98 -0.56 -22.04 -12.89
CA ILE A 98 -1.29 -21.25 -11.89
C ILE A 98 -2.80 -21.52 -11.95
N GLU A 99 -3.39 -21.58 -13.14
CA GLU A 99 -4.82 -21.86 -13.25
C GLU A 99 -5.15 -23.29 -12.80
N ALA A 100 -4.30 -24.27 -13.12
CA ALA A 100 -4.46 -25.63 -12.60
C ALA A 100 -4.38 -25.67 -11.06
N ASP A 101 -3.42 -24.95 -10.46
CA ASP A 101 -3.28 -24.85 -9.01
C ASP A 101 -4.48 -24.17 -8.35
N LYS A 102 -4.99 -23.08 -8.93
CA LYS A 102 -6.21 -22.41 -8.47
C LYS A 102 -7.42 -23.36 -8.48
N HIS A 103 -7.57 -24.17 -9.52
CA HIS A 103 -8.65 -25.16 -9.60
C HIS A 103 -8.51 -26.24 -8.53
N LEU A 104 -7.30 -26.75 -8.28
CA LEU A 104 -7.05 -27.70 -7.21
C LEU A 104 -7.34 -27.10 -5.83
N ALA A 105 -6.83 -25.89 -5.57
CA ALA A 105 -7.06 -25.19 -4.32
C ALA A 105 -8.55 -24.86 -4.08
N ALA A 106 -9.31 -24.55 -5.13
CA ALA A 106 -10.76 -24.38 -5.04
C ALA A 106 -11.44 -25.69 -4.65
N ALA A 107 -11.10 -26.80 -5.32
CA ALA A 107 -11.67 -28.11 -5.01
C ALA A 107 -11.37 -28.57 -3.57
N GLU A 108 -10.16 -28.31 -3.06
CA GLU A 108 -9.79 -28.61 -1.67
C GLU A 108 -10.56 -27.76 -0.65
N ARG A 109 -10.76 -26.46 -0.95
CA ARG A 109 -11.57 -25.57 -0.11
C ARG A 109 -13.02 -26.02 -0.05
N ASP A 110 -13.63 -26.31 -1.20
CA ASP A 110 -15.03 -26.72 -1.26
C ASP A 110 -15.24 -28.04 -0.49
N ALA A 111 -14.35 -29.02 -0.65
CA ALA A 111 -14.43 -30.28 0.10
C ALA A 111 -14.30 -30.10 1.62
N SER A 112 -13.38 -29.24 2.08
CA SER A 112 -13.17 -29.00 3.52
C SER A 112 -14.27 -28.14 4.14
N ILE A 113 -14.83 -27.19 3.40
CA ILE A 113 -15.90 -26.31 3.88
C ILE A 113 -17.23 -27.06 3.94
N GLU A 114 -17.58 -27.85 2.92
CA GLU A 114 -18.85 -28.59 2.90
C GLU A 114 -18.90 -29.64 4.01
N THR A 115 -17.81 -30.37 4.25
CA THR A 115 -17.76 -31.32 5.38
C THR A 115 -17.88 -30.61 6.75
N ALA A 116 -17.26 -29.44 6.91
CA ALA A 116 -17.41 -28.64 8.13
C ALA A 116 -18.82 -28.06 8.28
N ARG A 117 -19.47 -27.69 7.17
CA ARG A 117 -20.85 -27.19 7.11
C ARG A 117 -21.83 -28.27 7.50
N GLU A 118 -21.75 -29.46 6.90
CA GLU A 118 -22.59 -30.61 7.24
C GLU A 118 -22.48 -30.95 8.73
N ALA A 119 -21.26 -31.01 9.27
CA ALA A 119 -21.02 -31.28 10.67
C ALA A 119 -21.64 -30.20 11.60
N LEU A 120 -21.61 -28.93 11.19
CA LEU A 120 -22.23 -27.83 11.92
C LEU A 120 -23.75 -27.88 11.85
N GLU A 121 -24.33 -28.14 10.68
CA GLU A 121 -25.78 -28.31 10.49
C GLU A 121 -26.30 -29.46 11.35
N ASP A 122 -25.58 -30.58 11.39
CA ASP A 122 -25.86 -31.73 12.26
C ASP A 122 -25.82 -31.35 13.75
N ALA A 123 -24.79 -30.62 14.18
CA ALA A 123 -24.64 -30.20 15.56
C ALA A 123 -25.77 -29.26 15.98
N LEU A 124 -26.12 -28.30 15.12
CA LEU A 124 -27.24 -27.37 15.33
C LEU A 124 -28.56 -28.12 15.40
N ALA A 125 -28.81 -29.09 14.51
CA ALA A 125 -30.03 -29.89 14.53
C ALA A 125 -30.19 -30.68 15.84
N ARG A 126 -29.09 -31.26 16.35
CA ARG A 126 -29.09 -31.96 17.65
C ARG A 126 -29.35 -31.02 18.82
N ASP A 127 -28.72 -29.85 18.83
CA ASP A 127 -28.92 -28.84 19.88
C ASP A 127 -30.36 -28.31 19.87
N ASP A 128 -30.90 -28.02 18.69
CA ASP A 128 -32.29 -27.59 18.52
C ASP A 128 -33.29 -28.66 19.00
N ALA A 129 -33.01 -29.94 18.73
CA ALA A 129 -33.83 -31.05 19.19
C ALA A 129 -33.79 -31.19 20.72
N LEU A 130 -32.63 -31.05 21.34
CA LEU A 130 -32.47 -31.04 22.80
C LEU A 130 -33.23 -29.85 23.42
N ALA A 131 -33.02 -28.64 22.91
CA ALA A 131 -33.69 -27.44 23.39
C ALA A 131 -35.22 -27.52 23.22
N ARG A 132 -35.74 -28.19 22.19
CA ARG A 132 -37.19 -28.44 22.03
C ARG A 132 -37.70 -29.47 23.02
N ARG A 133 -36.96 -30.55 23.25
CA ARG A 133 -37.29 -31.58 24.25
C ARG A 133 -37.37 -30.98 25.66
N GLU A 134 -36.41 -30.13 26.03
CA GLU A 134 -36.42 -29.41 27.31
C GLU A 134 -37.64 -28.48 27.45
N ARG A 135 -38.08 -27.89 26.34
CA ARG A 135 -39.26 -27.01 26.28
C ARG A 135 -40.60 -27.78 26.13
N GLY A 136 -40.58 -29.11 26.04
CA GLY A 136 -41.77 -29.93 25.80
C GLY A 136 -42.43 -29.70 24.44
N LEU A 137 -41.68 -29.17 23.47
CA LEU A 137 -42.14 -28.92 22.11
C LEU A 137 -41.89 -30.15 21.22
N PRO A 138 -42.76 -30.43 20.23
CA PRO A 138 -42.53 -31.51 19.27
C PRO A 138 -41.25 -31.27 18.46
N LEU A 139 -40.62 -32.36 17.98
CA LEU A 139 -39.49 -32.27 17.07
C LEU A 139 -39.94 -31.61 15.76
N ARG A 140 -39.05 -30.81 15.15
CA ARG A 140 -39.31 -30.18 13.86
C ARG A 140 -39.00 -31.20 12.76
N ASP A 141 -39.95 -31.44 11.87
CA ASP A 141 -39.71 -32.22 10.66
C ASP A 141 -38.74 -31.43 9.75
N VAL A 142 -37.66 -32.08 9.30
CA VAL A 142 -36.54 -31.44 8.58
C VAL A 142 -36.88 -31.17 7.10
N GLU A 143 -38.14 -31.33 6.68
CA GLU A 143 -38.52 -31.34 5.26
C GLU A 143 -38.65 -29.94 4.59
N ASP A 144 -38.53 -28.84 5.33
CA ASP A 144 -39.00 -27.53 4.86
C ASP A 144 -37.87 -26.51 4.55
N LYS A 145 -36.92 -26.88 3.68
CA LYS A 145 -35.88 -25.94 3.19
C LYS A 145 -35.49 -26.05 1.71
N ARG A 146 -36.12 -26.92 0.91
CA ARG A 146 -35.79 -27.04 -0.52
C ARG A 146 -36.51 -26.04 -1.44
N ASP A 147 -37.44 -25.25 -0.91
CA ASP A 147 -38.33 -24.41 -1.73
C ASP A 147 -37.99 -22.91 -1.74
N VAL A 148 -36.76 -22.51 -1.39
CA VAL A 148 -36.37 -21.07 -1.34
C VAL A 148 -35.38 -20.66 -2.44
N GLU A 149 -34.95 -21.58 -3.31
CA GLU A 149 -34.09 -21.26 -4.46
C GLU A 149 -34.81 -21.44 -5.80
N GLU A 150 -35.94 -20.74 -6.00
CA GLU A 150 -36.55 -20.59 -7.33
C GLU A 150 -37.27 -19.24 -7.46
N GLU A 151 -36.61 -18.12 -7.15
CA GLU A 151 -37.11 -16.80 -7.57
C GLU A 151 -36.00 -15.76 -7.66
N THR A 152 -35.09 -15.90 -8.63
CA THR A 152 -34.42 -14.76 -9.27
C THR A 152 -33.97 -15.16 -10.68
N ASP A 153 -34.86 -14.97 -11.65
CA ASP A 153 -34.50 -14.70 -13.06
C ASP A 153 -34.53 -13.17 -13.29
#